data_AF-A0AAW8KNK3-F1
#
_entry.id   AF-A0AAW8KNK3-F1
#
_cell.length_a   1.000
_cell.length_b   1.000
_cell.length_c   1.000
_cell.angle_alpha   90.00
_cell.angle_beta   90.00
_cell.angle_gamma   90.00
#
_symmetry.space_group_name_H-M   'P 1'
#
loop_
_entity.id
_entity.type
_entity.pdbx_description
1 polymer ?
#
loop_
_entity_poly.entity_id
_entity_poly.type
_entity_poly.pdbx_seq_one_letter_code
_entity_poly.pdbx_strand_id
1 'polypeptide(L)' 'MKKLVILGVTVYSFAQLTNAATLNVKPYGTTQDGQKVGLYTMSNNKGVSVSFISCGGVITQILTPDAQGKQNNIV' A
#
# COMPACT_ATOMS: atom_id res chain seq x y z
N MET A 1 53.88 3.44 26.02
CA MET A 1 53.12 4.63 26.48
C MET A 1 52.01 4.88 25.47
N LYS A 2 50.76 4.48 25.76
CA LYS A 2 49.63 5.41 26.03
C LYS A 2 49.41 6.36 24.84
N LYS A 3 48.43 6.23 23.92
CA LYS A 3 46.95 6.19 24.06
C LYS A 3 46.34 6.10 22.61
N LEU A 4 45.33 5.28 22.32
CA LEU A 4 43.87 5.59 22.27
C LEU A 4 43.49 6.33 20.94
N VAL A 5 42.58 5.91 20.04
CA VAL A 5 41.10 5.93 20.15
C VAL A 5 40.44 5.46 18.82
N ILE A 6 39.56 4.47 18.94
CA ILE A 6 38.22 4.27 18.31
C ILE A 6 38.08 3.97 16.80
N LEU A 7 37.84 2.66 16.57
CA LEU A 7 36.94 2.05 15.59
C LEU A 7 35.61 2.81 15.45
N GLY A 8 35.42 3.53 14.34
CA GLY A 8 34.18 4.23 14.01
C GLY A 8 33.48 3.62 12.80
N VAL A 9 32.77 2.51 13.05
CA VAL A 9 31.57 2.01 12.37
C VAL A 9 31.40 2.45 10.90
N THR A 10 31.69 1.50 10.02
CA THR A 10 31.24 1.42 8.62
C THR A 10 29.81 1.91 8.48
N VAL A 11 29.62 2.89 7.58
CA VAL A 11 28.32 3.44 7.21
C VAL A 11 27.47 2.32 6.62
N TYR A 12 26.56 1.75 7.42
CA TYR A 12 25.53 0.85 6.90
C TYR A 12 24.56 1.70 6.08
N SER A 13 24.72 1.66 4.76
CA SER A 13 23.71 2.16 3.83
C SER A 13 22.38 1.48 4.17
N PHE A 14 21.45 2.21 4.75
CA PHE A 14 20.06 1.78 4.80
C PHE A 14 19.54 1.79 3.36
N ALA A 15 19.60 0.63 2.71
CA ALA A 15 18.89 0.41 1.47
C ALA A 15 17.40 0.69 1.76
N GLN A 16 16.88 1.77 1.20
CA GLN A 16 15.46 2.10 1.33
C GLN A 16 14.68 0.94 0.70
N LEU A 17 13.95 0.19 1.53
CA LEU A 17 13.00 -0.81 1.06
C LEU A 17 11.99 -0.07 0.19
N THR A 18 12.10 -0.24 -1.12
CA THR A 18 11.10 0.22 -2.07
C THR A 18 9.83 -0.55 -1.74
N ASN A 19 8.86 0.10 -1.08
CA ASN A 19 7.52 -0.47 -0.92
C ASN A 19 6.92 -0.61 -2.32
N ALA A 20 6.98 -1.82 -2.88
CA ALA A 20 6.30 -2.15 -4.12
C ALA A 20 4.79 -1.91 -3.92
N ALA A 21 4.12 -1.49 -5.00
CA ALA A 21 2.66 -1.42 -4.96
C ALA A 21 2.11 -2.80 -4.57
N THR A 22 1.29 -2.85 -3.52
CA THR A 22 0.70 -4.11 -3.05
C THR A 22 -0.67 -4.28 -3.71
N LEU A 23 -0.98 -5.51 -4.11
CA LEU A 23 -2.30 -5.90 -4.61
C LEU A 23 -2.84 -7.01 -3.71
N ASN A 24 -3.95 -6.74 -3.03
CA ASN A 24 -4.67 -7.73 -2.23
C ASN A 24 -6.01 -8.04 -2.91
N VAL A 25 -6.45 -9.30 -2.81
CA VAL A 25 -7.69 -9.79 -3.40
C VAL A 25 -8.46 -10.57 -2.35
N LYS A 26 -9.76 -10.27 -2.21
CA LYS A 26 -10.68 -11.05 -1.36
C LYS A 26 -12.02 -11.28 -2.05
N PRO A 27 -12.80 -12.30 -1.67
CA PRO A 27 -14.16 -12.46 -2.15
C PRO A 27 -15.01 -11.21 -1.81
N TYR A 28 -15.81 -10.75 -2.77
CA TYR A 28 -16.77 -9.65 -2.59
C TYR A 28 -18.20 -10.18 -2.53
N GLY A 29 -18.56 -11.05 -3.47
CA GLY A 29 -19.92 -11.59 -3.59
C GLY A 29 -20.08 -12.48 -4.80
N THR A 30 -21.33 -12.78 -5.14
CA THR A 30 -21.71 -13.55 -6.32
C THR A 30 -22.83 -12.80 -7.06
N THR A 31 -22.77 -12.72 -8.38
CA THR A 31 -23.83 -12.11 -9.20
C THR A 31 -25.10 -12.97 -9.20
N GLN A 32 -26.21 -12.41 -9.67
CA GLN A 32 -27.46 -13.17 -9.84
C GLN A 32 -27.27 -14.37 -10.79
N ASP A 33 -26.40 -14.22 -11.78
CA ASP A 33 -26.04 -15.28 -12.74
C ASP A 33 -25.00 -16.27 -12.17
N GLY A 34 -24.67 -16.19 -10.87
CA GLY A 34 -23.78 -17.12 -10.19
C GLY A 34 -22.28 -16.84 -10.34
N GLN A 35 -21.88 -15.70 -10.92
CA GLN A 35 -20.46 -15.38 -11.11
C GLN A 35 -19.83 -14.83 -9.83
N LYS A 36 -18.68 -15.38 -9.43
CA LYS A 36 -17.92 -14.89 -8.27
C LYS A 36 -17.29 -13.54 -8.58
N VAL A 37 -17.47 -12.58 -7.68
CA VAL A 37 -16.90 -11.23 -7.75
C VAL A 37 -15.80 -11.10 -6.70
N GLY A 38 -14.62 -10.64 -7.12
CA GLY A 38 -13.50 -10.32 -6.23
C GLY A 38 -13.42 -8.82 -5.96
N LEU A 39 -13.00 -8.45 -4.76
CA LEU A 39 -12.59 -7.09 -4.40
C LEU A 39 -11.06 -7.04 -4.41
N TYR A 40 -10.54 -6.12 -5.21
CA TYR A 40 -9.12 -5.86 -5.38
C TYR A 40 -8.81 -4.57 -4.66
N THR A 41 -7.75 -4.57 -3.84
CA THR A 41 -7.25 -3.36 -3.17
C THR A 41 -5.79 -3.18 -3.55
N MET A 42 -5.48 -2.05 -4.16
CA MET A 42 -4.14 -1.65 -4.55
C MET A 42 -3.68 -0.48 -3.68
N SER A 43 -2.47 -0.56 -3.13
CA SER A 43 -1.90 0.52 -2.32
C SER A 43 -0.52 0.92 -2.83
N ASN A 44 -0.21 2.21 -2.80
CA ASN A 44 1.11 2.75 -3.16
C ASN A 44 1.90 3.21 -1.92
N ASN A 45 3.17 3.56 -2.14
CA ASN A 45 4.06 4.09 -1.11
C ASN A 45 3.81 5.56 -0.74
N LYS A 46 2.79 6.20 -1.32
CA LYS A 46 2.40 7.60 -1.05
C LYS A 46 1.11 7.71 -0.23
N GLY A 47 0.65 6.60 0.36
CA GLY A 47 -0.53 6.58 1.23
C GLY A 47 -1.85 6.62 0.47
N VAL A 48 -1.87 6.31 -0.83
CA VAL A 48 -3.11 6.17 -1.60
C VAL A 48 -3.48 4.69 -1.71
N SER A 49 -4.77 4.39 -1.53
CA SER A 49 -5.32 3.05 -1.72
C SER A 49 -6.58 3.08 -2.57
N VAL A 50 -6.67 2.22 -3.58
CA VAL A 50 -7.83 2.11 -4.48
C VAL A 50 -8.41 0.71 -4.34
N SER A 51 -9.72 0.62 -4.12
CA SER A 51 -10.45 -0.65 -4.17
C SER A 51 -11.43 -0.69 -5.33
N PHE A 52 -11.46 -1.81 -6.04
CA PHE A 52 -12.38 -2.04 -7.16
C PHE A 52 -12.81 -3.51 -7.24
N ILE A 53 -13.99 -3.76 -7.81
CA ILE A 53 -14.51 -5.12 -7.97
C ILE A 53 -14.32 -5.65 -9.40
N SER A 54 -14.21 -6.96 -9.55
CA SER A 54 -14.11 -7.60 -10.87
C SER A 54 -15.37 -7.47 -11.72
N CYS A 55 -16.51 -7.08 -11.12
CA CYS A 55 -17.72 -6.77 -11.85
C CYS A 55 -17.57 -5.39 -12.50
N GLY A 56 -17.21 -5.38 -13.80
CA GLY A 56 -17.09 -4.15 -14.59
C GLY A 56 -15.97 -3.19 -14.15
N GLY A 57 -15.09 -3.59 -13.23
CA GLY A 57 -14.01 -2.73 -12.73
C GLY A 57 -14.50 -1.55 -11.89
N VAL A 58 -15.69 -1.64 -11.29
CA VAL A 58 -16.27 -0.54 -10.52
C VAL A 58 -15.38 -0.22 -9.31
N ILE A 59 -14.96 1.05 -9.21
CA ILE A 59 -14.21 1.57 -8.07
C ILE A 59 -15.17 1.71 -6.89
N THR A 60 -14.87 1.03 -5.79
CA THR A 60 -15.69 1.06 -4.57
C THR A 60 -15.12 1.97 -3.50
N GLN A 61 -13.83 2.31 -3.58
CA GLN A 61 -13.16 3.16 -2.60
C GLN A 61 -11.87 3.76 -3.18
N ILE A 62 -11.61 5.02 -2.87
CA ILE A 62 -10.29 5.64 -3.03
C ILE A 62 -9.96 6.35 -1.73
N LEU A 63 -9.01 5.80 -0.96
CA LEU A 63 -8.45 6.44 0.22
C LEU A 63 -7.24 7.28 -0.18
N THR A 64 -7.27 8.57 0.15
CA THR A 64 -6.17 9.49 -0.06
C THR A 64 -5.98 10.39 1.16
N PRO A 65 -4.74 10.76 1.52
CA PRO A 65 -4.49 11.76 2.55
C PRO A 65 -4.87 13.15 2.05
N ASP A 66 -5.38 14.00 2.94
CA ASP A 66 -5.46 15.45 2.75
C ASP A 66 -4.12 16.14 3.07
N ALA A 67 -4.10 17.48 3.06
CA ALA A 67 -2.90 18.27 3.34
C ALA A 67 -2.36 18.06 4.77
N GLN A 68 -3.20 17.57 5.68
CA GLN A 68 -2.87 17.26 7.07
C GLN A 68 -2.53 15.77 7.26
N GLY A 69 -2.53 14.98 6.17
CA GLY A 69 -2.24 13.55 6.18
C GLY A 69 -3.44 12.66 6.56
N LYS A 70 -4.63 13.22 6.74
CA LYS A 70 -5.82 12.46 7.13
C LYS A 70 -6.42 11.75 5.92
N GLN A 71 -6.61 10.44 6.05
CA GLN A 71 -7.17 9.57 5.00
C GLN A 71 -8.68 9.75 4.89
N ASN A 72 -9.19 9.95 3.67
CA ASN A 72 -10.62 10.00 3.39
C ASN A 72 -10.98 9.21 2.12
N ASN A 73 -12.18 8.63 2.10
CA ASN A 73 -12.76 8.07 0.89
C ASN A 73 -13.34 9.20 0.02
N ILE A 74 -13.00 9.22 -1.27
CA ILE A 74 -13.38 10.30 -2.20
C ILE A 74 -14.29 9.86 -3.37
N VAL A 75 -14.85 8.66 -3.28
CA VAL A 75 -15.86 8.13 -4.23
C VAL A 75 -17.15 7.79 -3.51
#